data_AF-A0A929Y090-F1
#
_entry.id   AF-A0A929Y090-F1
#
_cell.length_a   1.000
_cell.length_b   1.000
_cell.length_c   1.000
_cell.angle_alpha   90.00
_cell.angle_beta   90.00
_cell.angle_gamma   90.00
#
_symmetry.space_group_name_H-M   'P 1'
#
loop_
_entity.id
_entity.type
_entity.pdbx_description
1 polymer ?
#
loop_
_entity_poly.entity_id
_entity_poly.type
_entity_poly.pdbx_seq_one_letter_code
_entity_poly.pdbx_strand_id
1 'polypeptide(L)' 'MPRKNNKKKIKFERFKMQLSSSKKKRYPSKLEAERAAEYLMALDFSLELKVYQDLDGGWYLTKQI' A
#
# COMPACT_ATOMS: atom_id res chain seq x y z
N MET A 1 -40.30 31.00 -6.69
CA MET A 1 -40.88 29.63 -6.66
C MET A 1 -39.79 28.61 -6.95
N PRO A 2 -39.59 27.56 -6.14
CA PRO A 2 -38.56 26.57 -6.40
C PRO A 2 -39.05 25.60 -7.50
N ARG A 3 -38.30 25.48 -8.61
CA ARG A 3 -38.61 24.53 -9.68
C ARG A 3 -38.20 23.13 -9.24
N LYS A 4 -39.19 22.25 -8.99
CA LYS A 4 -39.00 20.81 -8.76
C LYS A 4 -38.39 20.15 -10.00
N ASN A 5 -37.07 20.00 -10.05
CA ASN A 5 -36.41 19.14 -11.03
C ASN A 5 -36.05 17.80 -10.36
N ASN A 6 -37.06 16.97 -10.11
CA ASN A 6 -36.93 15.65 -9.49
C ASN A 6 -36.57 14.55 -10.50
N LYS A 7 -35.77 14.83 -11.53
CA LYS A 7 -35.40 13.81 -12.52
C LYS A 7 -33.95 13.40 -12.31
N LYS A 8 -33.81 12.28 -11.58
CA LYS A 8 -32.59 11.52 -11.27
C LYS A 8 -31.75 12.15 -10.15
N LYS A 9 -32.08 11.79 -8.91
CA LYS A 9 -31.10 11.82 -7.80
C LYS A 9 -29.96 10.87 -8.21
N ILE A 10 -28.94 11.41 -8.85
CA ILE A 10 -27.70 10.68 -9.14
C ILE A 10 -27.19 10.24 -7.77
N LYS A 11 -27.14 8.94 -7.51
CA LYS A 11 -26.57 8.41 -6.27
C LYS A 11 -25.10 8.80 -6.30
N PHE A 12 -24.71 9.73 -5.43
CA PHE A 12 -23.33 10.14 -5.31
C PHE A 12 -22.57 9.01 -4.62
N GLU A 13 -21.97 8.12 -5.39
CA GLU A 13 -21.00 7.18 -4.87
C GLU A 13 -19.71 7.94 -4.59
N ARG A 14 -19.34 8.02 -3.31
CA ARG A 14 -18.08 8.64 -2.90
C ARG A 14 -16.93 7.83 -3.49
N PHE A 15 -16.08 8.49 -4.28
CA PHE A 15 -14.81 7.92 -4.70
C PHE A 15 -14.01 7.48 -3.47
N LYS A 16 -13.79 6.16 -3.34
CA LYS A 16 -12.87 5.60 -2.36
C LYS A 16 -11.55 5.35 -3.06
N MET A 17 -10.54 6.12 -2.69
CA MET A 17 -9.17 5.88 -3.14
C MET A 17 -8.74 4.49 -2.63
N GLN A 18 -8.56 3.54 -3.54
CA GLN A 18 -7.99 2.24 -3.21
C GLN A 18 -6.50 2.43 -2.97
N LEU A 19 -6.14 2.79 -1.75
CA LEU A 19 -4.75 2.82 -1.33
C LEU A 19 -4.18 1.40 -1.45
N SER A 20 -3.31 1.18 -2.43
CA SER A 20 -2.56 -0.06 -2.62
C SER A 20 -1.69 -0.44 -1.41
N SER A 21 -1.59 0.47 -0.43
CA SER A 21 -0.88 0.27 0.84
C SER A 21 -1.51 -0.77 1.75
N SER A 22 -2.78 -1.17 1.55
CA SER A 22 -3.45 -2.15 2.44
C SER A 22 -2.72 -3.49 2.53
N LYS A 23 -1.86 -3.84 1.55
CA LYS A 23 -1.08 -5.08 1.55
C LYS A 23 0.39 -4.89 1.91
N LYS A 24 0.86 -3.65 2.09
CA LYS A 24 2.26 -3.37 2.43
C LYS A 24 2.48 -3.61 3.93
N LYS A 25 3.38 -4.52 4.28
CA LYS A 25 3.81 -4.70 5.68
C LYS A 25 4.81 -3.60 6.04
N ARG A 26 4.46 -2.76 7.03
CA ARG A 26 5.33 -1.72 7.57
C ARG A 26 6.24 -2.30 8.64
N TYR A 27 7.53 -2.01 8.56
CA TYR A 27 8.52 -2.31 9.59
C TYR A 27 8.87 -1.02 10.37
N PRO A 28 9.11 -1.11 11.69
CA PRO A 28 9.38 0.05 12.52
C PRO A 28 10.81 0.57 12.36
N SER A 29 11.75 -0.27 11.91
CA SER A 29 13.16 0.12 11.68
C SER A 29 13.71 -0.46 10.39
N LYS A 30 14.76 0.18 9.85
CA LYS A 30 15.49 -0.32 8.68
C LYS A 30 16.07 -1.71 8.93
N LEU A 31 16.68 -1.90 10.09
CA LEU A 31 17.33 -3.14 10.48
C LEU A 31 16.34 -4.31 10.59
N GLU A 32 15.12 -4.06 11.07
CA GLU A 32 14.08 -5.08 11.11
C GLU A 32 13.55 -5.43 9.72
N ALA A 33 13.46 -4.46 8.82
CA ALA A 33 13.13 -4.71 7.43
C ALA A 33 14.21 -5.53 6.72
N GLU A 34 15.49 -5.23 6.94
CA GLU A 34 16.63 -5.99 6.38
C GLU A 34 16.61 -7.44 6.85
N ARG A 35 16.48 -7.67 8.16
CA ARG A 35 16.35 -9.03 8.71
C ARG A 35 15.16 -9.79 8.14
N ALA A 36 14.03 -9.12 7.93
CA ALA A 36 12.87 -9.73 7.31
C ALA A 36 13.11 -10.06 5.83
N ALA A 37 13.84 -9.21 5.10
CA ALA A 37 14.23 -9.48 3.73
C ALA A 37 15.14 -10.72 3.66
N GLU A 38 16.18 -10.77 4.47
CA GLU A 38 17.11 -11.91 4.57
C GLU A 38 16.37 -13.21 4.91
N TYR A 39 15.45 -13.17 5.88
CA TYR A 39 14.65 -14.33 6.25
C TYR A 39 13.79 -14.85 5.09
N LEU A 40 13.13 -13.94 4.35
CA LEU A 40 12.30 -14.31 3.21
C LEU A 40 13.13 -14.83 2.03
N MET A 41 14.30 -14.24 1.76
CA MET A 41 15.24 -14.73 0.76
C MET A 41 15.81 -16.11 1.12
N ALA A 42 16.01 -16.39 2.41
CA ALA A 42 16.47 -17.68 2.88
C ALA A 42 15.41 -18.79 2.72
N LEU A 43 14.12 -18.44 2.73
CA LEU A 43 13.02 -19.36 2.44
C LEU A 43 12.87 -19.58 0.93
N ASP A 44 12.93 -18.50 0.15
CA ASP A 44 12.77 -18.53 -1.31
C ASP A 44 13.97 -17.88 -2.01
N PHE A 45 14.93 -18.69 -2.44
CA PHE A 45 16.16 -18.22 -3.11
C PHE A 45 15.92 -17.50 -4.45
N SER A 46 14.72 -17.60 -5.03
CA SER A 46 14.35 -16.91 -6.27
C SER A 46 13.84 -15.48 -6.03
N LEU A 47 13.64 -15.09 -4.76
CA LEU A 47 13.18 -13.79 -4.38
C LEU A 47 14.38 -12.89 -4.07
N GLU A 48 14.54 -11.82 -4.86
CA GLU A 48 15.36 -10.68 -4.47
C GLU A 48 14.45 -9.58 -3.92
N LEU A 49 14.69 -9.16 -2.68
CA LEU A 49 13.95 -8.11 -1.97
C LEU A 49 14.88 -6.95 -1.64
N LYS A 50 14.39 -5.72 -1.81
CA LYS A 50 15.05 -4.48 -1.39
C LYS A 50 14.22 -3.77 -0.34
N VAL A 51 14.92 -3.21 0.65
CA VAL A 51 14.34 -2.34 1.68
C VAL A 51 14.30 -0.91 1.15
N TYR A 52 13.15 -0.25 1.29
CA TYR A 52 12.99 1.18 0.98
C TYR A 52 12.17 1.89 2.05
N GLN A 53 12.32 3.21 2.11
CA GLN A 53 11.50 4.08 2.95
C GLN A 53 10.47 4.80 2.07
N ASP A 54 9.20 4.72 2.45
CA ASP A 54 8.11 5.44 1.76
C ASP A 54 7.93 6.86 2.34
N LEU A 55 7.12 7.70 1.70
CA LEU A 55 6.86 9.09 2.12
C LEU A 55 6.28 9.19 3.55
N ASP A 56 5.63 8.13 4.02
CA ASP A 56 5.09 8.02 5.39
C ASP A 56 6.16 7.73 6.46
N GLY A 57 7.44 7.67 6.05
CA GLY A 57 8.59 7.36 6.91
C GLY A 57 8.67 5.89 7.34
N GLY A 58 7.76 5.04 6.85
CA GLY A 58 7.75 3.60 7.11
C GLY A 58 8.78 2.85 6.26
N TRP A 59 9.31 1.76 6.82
CA TRP A 59 10.18 0.84 6.10
C TRP A 59 9.37 -0.29 5.48
N TYR A 60 9.65 -0.59 4.22
CA TYR A 60 8.93 -1.57 3.42
C TYR A 60 9.87 -2.42 2.59
N LEU A 61 9.36 -3.56 2.14
CA LEU A 61 10.03 -4.45 1.20
C LEU A 61 9.43 -4.29 -0.19
N THR A 62 10.28 -4.29 -1.19
CA THR A 62 9.89 -4.39 -2.60
C THR A 62 10.64 -5.53 -3.26
N LYS A 63 10.01 -6.22 -4.21
CA LYS A 63 10.73 -7.16 -5.07
C LYS A 63 11.66 -6.37 -5.98
N GLN A 64 12.90 -6.82 -6.08
CA GLN A 64 13.84 -6.38 -7.09
C GLN A 64 13.48 -7.12 -8.38
N ILE A 65 13.04 -6.36 -9.38
CA ILE A 65 12.73 -6.85 -10.74
C ILE A 65 13.94 -6.57 -11.62
#